data_AF-A0A833HM49-F1
#
_entry.id   AF-A0A833HM49-F1
#
_cell.length_a   1.000
_cell.length_b   1.000
_cell.length_c   1.000
_cell.angle_alpha   90.00
_cell.angle_beta   90.00
_cell.angle_gamma   90.00
#
_symmetry.space_group_name_H-M   'P 1'
#
loop_
_entity.id
_entity.type
_entity.pdbx_description
1 polymer ?
#
loop_
_entity_poly.entity_id
_entity_poly.type
_entity_poly.pdbx_seq_one_letter_code
_entity_poly.pdbx_strand_id
1 'polypeptide(L)'
;MTDQEKKFADEFVFRYFNGEEKSQVTLAVEVAKFVGYIIPESKPKAELLVKALYNKEEIKTYIDNQINEFKAKLHPSQRRTLWTAIAAMTVDDPDEWNQHGLIKSNI
;
A
#
# COMPACT_ATOMS: atom_id res chain seq x y z
N MET A 1 7.39 14.80 6.84
CA MET A 1 7.11 13.85 5.75
C MET A 1 7.24 14.54 4.39
N THR A 2 8.10 14.01 3.53
CA THR A 2 8.27 14.39 2.12
C THR A 2 7.17 13.81 1.23
N ASP A 3 7.04 14.31 0.00
CA ASP A 3 6.07 13.78 -0.98
C ASP A 3 6.25 12.29 -1.26
N GLN A 4 7.49 11.80 -1.31
CA GLN A 4 7.79 10.40 -1.56
C GLN A 4 7.45 9.50 -0.36
N GLU A 5 7.67 9.98 0.86
CA GLU A 5 7.27 9.30 2.08
C GLU A 5 5.74 9.26 2.25
N LYS A 6 5.04 10.31 1.83
CA LYS A 6 3.58 10.31 1.80
C LYS A 6 3.04 9.31 0.80
N LYS A 7 3.59 9.29 -0.43
CA LYS A 7 3.23 8.28 -1.44
C LYS A 7 3.46 6.86 -0.92
N PHE A 8 4.57 6.61 -0.23
CA PHE A 8 4.82 5.34 0.44
C PHE A 8 3.73 5.00 1.46
N ALA A 9 3.39 5.94 2.35
CA ALA A 9 2.42 5.71 3.40
C ALA A 9 0.99 5.48 2.86
N ASP A 10 0.58 6.26 1.85
CA ASP A 10 -0.71 6.14 1.17
C ASP A 10 -0.86 4.75 0.50
N GLU A 11 0.13 4.35 -0.29
CA GLU A 11 0.14 3.06 -0.99
C GLU A 11 0.20 1.88 -0.02
N PHE A 12 0.95 2.02 1.08
CA PHE A 12 1.00 1.02 2.15
C PHE A 12 -0.38 0.80 2.77
N VAL A 13 -1.10 1.88 3.10
CA VAL A 13 -2.46 1.79 3.64
C VAL A 13 -3.40 1.16 2.63
N PHE A 14 -3.33 1.55 1.35
CA PHE A 14 -4.15 0.99 0.29
C PHE A 14 -3.98 -0.54 0.17
N ARG A 15 -2.73 -1.01 0.03
CA ARG A 15 -2.45 -2.44 -0.11
C ARG A 15 -2.72 -3.24 1.16
N TYR A 16 -2.52 -2.64 2.34
CA TYR A 16 -2.90 -3.24 3.62
C TYR A 16 -4.40 -3.58 3.67
N PHE A 17 -5.27 -2.71 3.14
CA PHE A 17 -6.70 -2.99 3.07
C PHE A 17 -7.12 -3.90 1.93
N ASN A 18 -6.36 -3.94 0.83
CA ASN A 18 -6.60 -4.83 -0.31
C ASN A 18 -6.11 -6.27 -0.11
N GLY A 19 -5.73 -6.63 1.12
CA GLY A 19 -5.57 -8.04 1.48
C GLY A 19 -4.44 -8.76 0.75
N GLU A 20 -3.42 -8.05 0.28
CA GLU A 20 -2.20 -8.71 -0.18
C GLU A 20 -1.63 -9.52 1.00
N GLU A 21 -1.78 -10.85 0.95
CA GLU A 21 -1.24 -11.82 1.93
C GLU A 21 0.29 -11.84 1.86
N LYS A 22 0.89 -10.77 2.36
CA LYS A 22 2.32 -10.60 2.47
C LYS A 22 2.62 -10.15 3.89
N SER A 23 3.78 -10.56 4.42
CA SER A 23 4.25 -9.99 5.66
C SER A 23 4.32 -8.45 5.52
N GLN A 24 4.02 -7.70 6.59
CA GLN A 24 4.13 -6.22 6.56
C GLN A 24 5.47 -5.74 5.99
N VAL A 25 6.55 -6.51 6.24
CA VAL A 25 7.89 -6.22 5.73
C VAL A 25 7.98 -6.43 4.22
N THR A 26 7.48 -7.56 3.71
CA THR A 26 7.43 -7.83 2.26
C THR A 26 6.59 -6.78 1.54
N LEU A 27 5.43 -6.45 2.10
CA LEU A 27 4.55 -5.41 1.56
C LEU A 27 5.27 -4.05 1.51
N ALA A 28 5.94 -3.67 2.60
CA ALA A 28 6.69 -2.42 2.66
C ALA A 28 7.80 -2.35 1.59
N VAL A 29 8.50 -3.45 1.30
CA VAL A 29 9.51 -3.52 0.23
C VAL A 29 8.90 -3.24 -1.14
N GLU A 30 7.78 -3.86 -1.46
CA GLU A 30 7.10 -3.68 -2.74
C GLU A 30 6.52 -2.28 -2.90
N VAL A 31 5.91 -1.75 -1.84
CA VAL A 31 5.40 -0.37 -1.81
C VAL A 31 6.54 0.62 -2.01
N ALA A 32 7.68 0.44 -1.33
CA ALA A 32 8.84 1.30 -1.49
C ALA A 32 9.38 1.25 -2.93
N LYS A 33 9.42 0.06 -3.54
CA LYS A 33 9.78 -0.10 -4.96
C LYS A 33 8.79 0.62 -5.89
N PHE A 34 7.48 0.46 -5.65
CA PHE A 34 6.42 1.06 -6.45
C PHE A 34 6.49 2.60 -6.46
N VAL A 35 6.75 3.22 -5.30
CA VAL A 35 6.84 4.68 -5.18
C VAL A 35 8.23 5.25 -5.51
N GLY A 36 9.12 4.42 -6.07
CA GLY A 36 10.39 4.86 -6.66
C GLY A 36 11.57 4.96 -5.69
N TYR A 37 11.55 4.26 -4.55
CA TYR A 37 12.78 4.11 -3.76
C TYR A 37 13.76 3.18 -4.47
N ILE A 38 15.05 3.50 -4.40
CA ILE A 38 16.11 2.59 -4.83
C ILE A 38 16.25 1.49 -3.77
N ILE A 39 15.73 0.30 -4.10
CA ILE A 39 15.76 -0.86 -3.19
C ILE A 39 17.03 -1.68 -3.46
N PRO A 40 17.85 -1.96 -2.43
CA PRO A 40 18.98 -2.87 -2.55
C PRO A 40 18.53 -4.28 -2.99
N GLU A 41 19.28 -4.90 -3.90
CA GLU A 41 19.00 -6.29 -4.34
C GLU A 41 19.13 -7.32 -3.20
N SER A 42 19.94 -7.00 -2.19
CA SER A 42 20.10 -7.81 -1.00
C SER A 42 18.85 -7.72 -0.13
N LYS A 43 18.13 -8.84 0.02
CA LYS A 43 16.92 -8.95 0.86
C LYS A 43 17.09 -8.36 2.26
N PRO A 44 18.13 -8.70 3.06
CA PRO A 44 18.34 -8.07 4.37
C PRO A 44 18.49 -6.55 4.32
N LYS A 45 19.14 -6.02 3.28
CA LYS A 45 19.33 -4.56 3.12
C LYS A 45 18.03 -3.87 2.69
N ALA A 46 17.25 -4.49 1.82
CA ALA A 46 15.91 -4.01 1.45
C ALA A 46 14.99 -3.93 2.68
N GLU A 47 14.96 -4.99 3.50
CA GLU A 47 14.17 -5.02 4.73
C GLU A 47 14.61 -3.96 5.74
N LEU A 48 15.92 -3.73 5.89
CA LEU A 48 16.45 -2.67 6.76
C LEU A 48 16.01 -1.28 6.29
N LEU A 49 16.08 -1.01 4.98
CA LEU A 49 15.65 0.27 4.41
C LEU A 49 14.17 0.53 4.71
N VAL A 50 13.29 -0.44 4.44
CA VAL A 50 11.86 -0.22 4.64
C VAL A 50 11.46 -0.21 6.11
N LYS A 51 12.17 -0.95 6.98
CA LYS A 51 12.01 -0.80 8.43
C LYS A 51 12.39 0.60 8.87
N ALA A 52 13.50 1.14 8.38
CA ALA A 52 13.92 2.51 8.71
C ALA A 52 12.89 3.54 8.22
N LEU A 53 12.28 3.32 7.05
CA LEU A 53 11.22 4.16 6.51
C LEU A 53 9.94 4.08 7.37
N TYR A 54 9.44 2.87 7.61
CA TYR A 54 8.24 2.63 8.40
C TYR A 54 8.36 3.09 9.86
N ASN A 55 9.57 3.00 10.44
CA ASN A 55 9.82 3.41 11.82
C ASN A 55 9.95 4.92 12.02
N LYS A 56 9.89 5.74 10.95
CA LYS A 56 9.77 7.19 11.12
C LYS A 56 8.44 7.48 11.80
N GLU A 57 8.50 8.18 12.93
CA GLU A 57 7.32 8.45 13.78
C GLU A 57 6.17 9.07 12.98
N GLU A 58 6.47 10.09 12.17
CA GLU A 58 5.50 10.76 11.31
C GLU A 58 4.82 9.84 10.28
N ILE A 59 5.52 8.84 9.73
CA ILE A 59 4.96 7.88 8.77
C ILE A 59 4.08 6.88 9.50
N LYS A 60 4.55 6.35 10.63
CA LYS A 60 3.79 5.41 11.45
C LYS A 60 2.48 6.04 11.95
N THR A 61 2.55 7.24 12.52
CA THR A 61 1.36 7.97 12.98
C THR A 61 0.39 8.23 11.83
N TYR A 62 0.88 8.58 10.64
CA TYR A 62 0.02 8.77 9.48
C TYR A 62 -0.70 7.48 9.08
N ILE A 63 0.03 6.36 8.94
CA ILE A 63 -0.53 5.06 8.58
C ILE A 63 -1.57 4.62 9.61
N ASP A 64 -1.26 4.72 10.90
CA ASP A 64 -2.17 4.34 11.99
C ASP A 64 -3.45 5.19 11.96
N ASN A 65 -3.33 6.52 11.77
CA ASN A 65 -4.47 7.41 11.65
C ASN A 65 -5.34 7.07 10.43
N GLN A 66 -4.73 6.84 9.27
CA GLN A 66 -5.48 6.47 8.06
C GLN A 66 -6.18 5.12 8.22
N ILE A 67 -5.53 4.12 8.81
CA ILE A 67 -6.15 2.83 9.11
C ILE A 67 -7.35 3.01 10.05
N ASN A 68 -7.21 3.83 11.09
CA ASN A 68 -8.29 4.12 12.04
C ASN A 68 -9.45 4.86 11.38
N GLU A 69 -9.17 5.85 10.53
CA GLU A 69 -10.18 6.56 9.76
C GLU A 69 -10.91 5.63 8.80
N PHE A 70 -10.20 4.77 8.07
CA PHE A 70 -10.81 3.77 7.18
C PHE A 70 -11.70 2.80 7.96
N LYS A 71 -11.24 2.30 9.12
CA LYS A 71 -12.04 1.44 10.01
C LYS A 71 -13.28 2.15 10.56
N ALA A 72 -13.19 3.44 10.86
CA ALA A 72 -14.29 4.25 11.39
C ALA A 72 -15.33 4.60 10.32
N LYS A 73 -14.90 4.82 9.07
CA LYS A 73 -15.78 5.15 7.94
C LYS A 73 -16.54 3.93 7.39
N LEU A 74 -16.09 2.70 7.66
CA LEU A 74 -16.72 1.47 7.17
C LEU A 74 -17.52 0.75 8.26
N HIS A 75 -18.84 0.65 8.09
CA HIS A 75 -19.70 -0.20 8.93
C HIS A 75 -19.24 -1.67 8.80
N PRO A 76 -19.33 -2.53 9.85
CA PRO A 76 -18.86 -3.93 9.78
C PRO A 76 -19.40 -4.74 8.59
N SER A 77 -20.63 -4.45 8.15
CA SER A 77 -21.23 -5.02 6.94
C SER A 77 -20.53 -4.58 5.65
N GLN A 78 -20.18 -3.29 5.54
CA GLN A 78 -19.43 -2.75 4.41
C GLN A 78 -17.99 -3.26 4.38
N ARG A 79 -17.36 -3.47 5.55
CA ARG A 79 -16.04 -4.12 5.64
C ARG A 79 -16.07 -5.53 5.08
N ARG A 80 -17.10 -6.31 5.37
CA ARG A 80 -17.24 -7.67 4.84
C ARG A 80 -17.51 -7.67 3.34
N THR A 81 -18.36 -6.77 2.83
CA THR A 81 -18.62 -6.62 1.39
C THR A 81 -17.37 -6.16 0.63
N LEU A 82 -16.61 -5.20 1.18
CA LEU A 82 -15.36 -4.74 0.60
C LEU A 82 -14.33 -5.87 0.57
N TRP A 83 -14.19 -6.63 1.66
CA TRP A 83 -13.32 -7.80 1.73
C TRP A 83 -13.72 -8.89 0.72
N THR A 84 -15.00 -9.19 0.59
CA THR A 84 -15.50 -10.15 -0.42
C THR A 84 -15.22 -9.66 -1.84
N ALA A 85 -15.38 -8.35 -2.10
CA ALA A 85 -15.08 -7.77 -3.42
C ALA A 85 -13.57 -7.82 -3.73
N ILE A 86 -12.72 -7.50 -2.76
CA ILE A 86 -11.26 -7.58 -2.87
C ILE A 86 -10.80 -9.02 -3.08
N ALA A 87 -11.32 -9.97 -2.29
CA ALA A 87 -10.94 -11.39 -2.42
C ALA A 87 -11.44 -12.04 -3.71
N ALA A 88 -12.46 -11.47 -4.35
CA ALA A 88 -12.98 -11.92 -5.64
C ALA A 88 -12.31 -11.23 -6.84
N MET A 89 -11.50 -10.19 -6.62
CA MET A 89 -10.68 -9.60 -7.67
C MET A 89 -9.47 -10.50 -7.90
N THR A 90 -9.42 -11.13 -9.08
CA THR A 90 -8.18 -11.77 -9.56
C THR A 90 -7.15 -10.67 -9.80
N VAL A 91 -6.03 -10.75 -9.10
CA VAL A 91 -4.84 -9.94 -9.40
C VAL A 91 -4.27 -10.54 -10.69
N ASP A 92 -4.66 -9.97 -11.83
CA ASP A 92 -3.90 -10.21 -13.05
C ASP A 92 -2.51 -9.60 -12.84
N ASP A 93 -1.47 -10.39 -13.14
CA ASP A 93 -0.10 -9.89 -13.18
C ASP A 93 -0.09 -8.65 -14.08
N PRO A 94 0.51 -7.54 -13.64
CA PRO A 94 0.55 -6.34 -14.45
C PRO A 94 1.33 -6.67 -15.72
N ASP A 95 0.61 -6.79 -16.84
CA ASP A 95 1.22 -6.81 -18.16
C ASP A 95 2.17 -5.62 -18.22
N GLU A 96 3.46 -5.93 -18.34
CA GLU A 96 4.50 -4.98 -18.64
C GLU A 96 3.99 -4.12 -19.81
N TRP A 97 4.06 -2.79 -19.68
CA TRP A 97 3.91 -1.77 -20.76
C TRP A 97 2.73 -0.79 -20.73
N ASN A 98 1.66 -0.94 -19.94
CA ASN A 98 0.60 0.08 -19.88
C ASN A 98 0.58 0.85 -18.56
N GLN A 99 1.66 1.61 -18.31
CA GLN A 99 1.65 2.69 -17.33
C GLN A 99 0.75 3.82 -17.86
N HIS A 100 -0.14 4.33 -16.98
CA HIS A 100 -1.14 5.37 -17.20
C HIS A 100 -2.52 4.89 -17.69
N GLY A 101 -3.27 4.26 -16.78
CA GLY A 101 -4.73 4.16 -16.91
C GLY A 101 -5.36 5.55 -16.93
N LEU A 102 -5.96 5.92 -18.07
CA LEU A 102 -6.85 7.08 -18.19
C LEU A 102 -8.17 6.77 -17.46
N ILE A 103 -8.54 7.62 -16.49
CA ILE A 103 -9.91 7.64 -15.97
C ILE A 103 -10.77 8.36 -16.99
N LYS A 104 -11.58 7.62 -17.75
CA LYS A 104 -12.67 8.24 -18.52
C LYS A 104 -13.81 8.59 -17.58
N SER A 105 -14.02 9.88 -17.37
CA SER A 105 -15.24 10.42 -16.78
C SER A 105 -16.32 10.44 -17.86
N ASN A 106 -17.36 9.61 -17.73
CA ASN A 106 -18.55 9.75 -18.57
C ASN A 106 -19.38 10.93 -18.04
N ILE A 107 -19.60 11.91 -18.92
CA ILE A 107 -20.71 12.89 -18.82
C ILE A 107 -21.99 12.18 -19.24
#